data_AF-A0A0Q5HJ85-F1
#
_entry.id   AF-A0A0Q5HJ85-F1
#
_cell.length_a   1.000
_cell.length_b   1.000
_cell.length_c   1.000
_cell.angle_alpha   90.00
_cell.angle_beta   90.00
_cell.angle_gamma   90.00
#
_symmetry.space_group_name_H-M   'P 1'
#
loop_
_entity.id
_entity.type
_entity.pdbx_description
1 polymer ?
#
loop_
_entity_poly.entity_id
_entity_poly.type
_entity_poly.pdbx_seq_one_letter_code
_entity_poly.pdbx_strand_id
1 'polypeptide(L)'
;MSGQSRAARLARVRDVQEKMRQLEEWRLGELVREETRLLENERELLETLGSQSLMQGLFLEGKAAALRRNDVVLRETQAKEALAREKVRQAQATEKRIERAAEKAEATERAATERSELLLALEDHLAARAASFE
;
A
#
# COMPACT_ATOMS: atom_id res chain seq x y z
N MET A 1 13.97 -29.35 -4.70
CA MET A 1 13.54 -27.95 -4.47
C MET A 1 14.73 -27.22 -3.89
N SER A 2 15.47 -26.45 -4.69
CA SER A 2 16.64 -25.72 -4.20
C SER A 2 16.25 -24.87 -2.99
N GLY A 3 16.87 -25.16 -1.85
CA GLY A 3 16.48 -24.65 -0.53
C GLY A 3 16.78 -23.17 -0.41
N GLN A 4 15.84 -22.32 -0.81
CA GLN A 4 15.96 -20.88 -0.62
C GLN A 4 15.92 -20.55 0.88
N SER A 5 16.83 -19.66 1.28
CA SER A 5 16.97 -19.21 2.68
C SER A 5 15.67 -18.59 3.21
N ARG A 6 15.56 -18.50 4.54
CA ARG A 6 14.37 -17.91 5.16
C ARG A 6 14.27 -16.43 4.79
N ALA A 7 15.39 -15.72 4.75
CA ALA A 7 15.43 -14.32 4.33
C ALA A 7 14.95 -14.15 2.88
N ALA A 8 15.44 -14.99 1.95
CA ALA A 8 15.03 -14.94 0.54
C ALA A 8 13.53 -15.19 0.33
N ARG A 9 12.92 -16.07 1.15
CA ARG A 9 11.47 -16.30 1.13
C ARG A 9 10.70 -15.08 1.65
N LEU A 10 11.15 -14.48 2.75
CA LEU A 10 10.49 -13.30 3.33
C LEU A 10 10.62 -12.06 2.44
N ALA A 11 11.75 -11.89 1.75
CA ALA A 11 11.94 -10.83 0.76
C ALA A 11 10.89 -10.90 -0.35
N ARG A 12 10.64 -12.08 -0.94
CA ARG A 12 9.58 -12.22 -1.95
C ARG A 12 8.18 -11.94 -1.41
N VAL A 13 7.91 -12.36 -0.17
CA VAL A 13 6.62 -12.07 0.47
C VAL A 13 6.47 -10.56 0.65
N ARG A 14 7.54 -9.85 1.07
CA ARG A 14 7.55 -8.38 1.15
C ARG A 14 7.19 -7.76 -0.19
N ASP A 15 7.83 -8.18 -1.28
CA ASP A 15 7.56 -7.63 -2.63
C ASP A 15 6.08 -7.80 -3.05
N VAL A 16 5.49 -8.95 -2.72
CA VAL A 16 4.06 -9.18 -2.98
C VAL A 16 3.19 -8.25 -2.14
N GLN A 17 3.52 -8.05 -0.86
CA GLN A 17 2.75 -7.19 0.03
C GLN A 17 2.87 -5.71 -0.34
N GLU A 18 4.04 -5.27 -0.82
CA GLU A 18 4.23 -3.94 -1.36
C GLU A 18 3.31 -3.71 -2.57
N LYS A 19 3.28 -4.66 -3.52
CA LYS A 19 2.37 -4.59 -4.67
C LYS A 19 0.90 -4.59 -4.25
N MET A 20 0.53 -5.38 -3.23
CA MET A 20 -0.82 -5.37 -2.69
C MET A 20 -1.17 -4.01 -2.07
N ARG A 21 -0.26 -3.38 -1.30
CA ARG A 21 -0.45 -2.02 -0.78
C ARG A 21 -0.68 -1.02 -1.91
N GLN A 22 0.18 -1.04 -2.93
CA GLN A 22 0.07 -0.14 -4.09
C GLN A 22 -1.28 -0.28 -4.81
N LEU A 23 -1.81 -1.49 -4.94
CA LEU A 23 -3.14 -1.72 -5.53
C LEU A 23 -4.26 -1.11 -4.68
N GLU A 24 -4.22 -1.25 -3.35
CA GLU A 24 -5.22 -0.63 -2.48
C GLU A 24 -5.09 0.90 -2.45
N GLU A 25 -3.87 1.44 -2.51
CA GLU A 25 -3.62 2.89 -2.64
C GLU A 25 -4.17 3.44 -3.95
N TRP A 26 -4.01 2.70 -5.05
CA TRP A 26 -4.56 3.09 -6.34
C TRP A 26 -6.09 3.11 -6.32
N ARG A 27 -6.74 2.07 -5.77
CA ARG A 27 -8.20 2.02 -5.58
C ARG A 27 -8.71 3.16 -4.72
N LEU A 28 -8.01 3.50 -3.63
CA LEU A 28 -8.33 4.66 -2.80
C LEU A 28 -8.22 5.95 -3.63
N GLY A 29 -7.16 6.09 -4.43
CA GLY A 29 -6.99 7.24 -5.32
C GLY A 29 -8.12 7.38 -6.35
N GLU A 30 -8.66 6.28 -6.88
CA GLU A 30 -9.84 6.32 -7.75
C GLU A 30 -11.08 6.84 -7.02
N LEU A 31 -11.33 6.37 -5.79
CA LEU A 31 -12.47 6.82 -4.99
C LEU A 31 -12.37 8.31 -4.62
N VAL A 32 -11.18 8.78 -4.25
CA VAL A 32 -10.94 10.21 -3.94
C VAL A 32 -11.15 11.09 -5.18
N ARG A 33 -10.71 10.63 -6.36
CA ARG A 33 -10.97 11.34 -7.63
C ARG A 33 -12.47 11.38 -7.96
N GLU A 34 -13.17 10.27 -7.74
CA GLU A 34 -14.62 10.19 -7.93
C GLU A 34 -15.35 11.14 -6.97
N GLU A 35 -15.00 11.16 -5.69
CA GLU A 35 -15.57 12.08 -4.70
C GLU A 35 -15.38 13.53 -5.14
N THR A 36 -14.16 13.90 -5.53
CA THR A 36 -13.84 15.25 -6.04
C THR A 36 -14.74 15.63 -7.22
N ARG A 37 -14.88 14.72 -8.20
CA ARG A 37 -15.74 14.94 -9.36
C ARG A 37 -17.21 15.13 -8.98
N LEU A 38 -17.71 14.36 -8.01
CA LEU A 38 -19.09 14.47 -7.54
C LEU A 38 -19.34 15.80 -6.82
N LEU A 39 -18.37 16.26 -6.02
CA LEU A 39 -18.43 17.57 -5.35
C LEU A 39 -18.38 18.73 -6.36
N GLU A 40 -17.55 18.61 -7.40
CA GLU A 40 -17.51 19.58 -8.51
C GLU A 40 -18.85 19.64 -9.25
N ASN A 41 -19.43 18.47 -9.58
CA ASN A 41 -20.76 18.40 -10.21
C ASN A 41 -21.85 19.01 -9.33
N GLU A 42 -21.82 18.77 -8.01
CA GLU A 42 -22.77 19.37 -7.07
C GLU A 42 -22.68 20.90 -7.11
N ARG A 43 -21.45 21.43 -7.05
CA ARG A 43 -21.18 22.86 -7.11
C ARG A 43 -21.67 23.46 -8.43
N GLU A 44 -21.38 22.84 -9.56
CA GLU A 44 -21.86 23.30 -10.88
C GLU A 44 -23.39 23.33 -10.93
N LEU A 45 -24.06 22.29 -10.43
CA LEU A 45 -25.52 22.25 -10.37
C LEU A 45 -26.10 23.38 -9.50
N LEU A 46 -25.49 23.66 -8.35
CA LEU A 46 -25.88 24.76 -7.47
C LEU A 46 -25.62 26.14 -8.09
N GLU A 47 -24.48 26.35 -8.74
CA GLU A 47 -24.18 27.60 -9.45
C GLU A 47 -25.20 27.88 -10.55
N THR A 48 -25.63 26.85 -11.30
CA THR A 48 -26.67 27.00 -12.33
C THR A 48 -28.09 27.22 -11.76
N LEU A 49 -28.31 26.98 -10.47
CA LEU A 49 -29.56 27.32 -9.78
C LEU A 49 -29.57 28.79 -9.34
N GLY A 50 -28.40 29.37 -9.03
CA GLY A 50 -28.26 30.76 -8.60
C GLY A 50 -28.35 31.81 -9.72
N SER A 51 -28.12 31.43 -10.97
CA SER A 51 -28.16 32.35 -12.13
C SER A 51 -29.58 32.56 -12.65
N GLN A 52 -30.28 33.59 -12.17
CA GLN A 52 -31.70 33.83 -12.47
C GLN A 52 -32.01 33.98 -13.98
N SER A 53 -32.84 33.07 -14.52
CA SER A 53 -33.40 33.14 -15.88
C SER A 53 -34.88 32.74 -15.86
N LEU A 54 -35.71 33.47 -16.61
CA LEU A 54 -37.19 33.38 -16.62
C LEU A 54 -37.74 31.95 -16.90
N MET A 55 -36.95 31.09 -17.54
CA MET A 55 -37.32 29.70 -17.91
C MET A 55 -36.91 28.66 -16.86
N GLN A 56 -36.23 29.04 -15.77
CA GLN A 56 -35.70 28.09 -14.78
C GLN A 56 -36.76 27.26 -14.07
N GLY A 57 -37.97 27.79 -13.88
CA GLY A 57 -39.07 27.05 -13.23
C GLY A 57 -39.34 25.68 -13.86
N LEU A 58 -39.14 25.54 -15.18
CA LEU A 58 -39.30 24.29 -15.93
C LEU A 58 -38.14 23.30 -15.72
N PHE A 59 -36.98 23.76 -15.27
CA PHE A 59 -35.77 22.94 -15.09
C PHE A 59 -35.41 22.69 -13.62
N LEU A 60 -36.10 23.35 -12.67
CA LEU A 60 -35.85 23.19 -11.23
C LEU A 60 -36.01 21.73 -10.77
N GLU A 61 -37.06 21.06 -11.21
CA GLU A 61 -37.33 19.67 -10.79
C GLU A 61 -36.26 18.71 -11.30
N GLY A 62 -35.82 18.88 -12.56
CA GLY A 62 -34.73 18.11 -13.15
C GLY A 62 -33.39 18.32 -12.43
N LYS A 63 -33.07 19.57 -12.07
CA LYS A 63 -31.85 19.91 -11.31
C LYS A 63 -31.91 19.37 -9.88
N ALA A 64 -33.04 19.49 -9.20
CA ALA A 64 -33.24 18.91 -7.88
C ALA A 64 -33.11 17.37 -7.90
N ALA A 65 -33.62 16.72 -8.95
CA ALA A 65 -33.44 15.29 -9.16
C ALA A 65 -31.98 14.90 -9.50
N ALA A 66 -31.25 15.75 -10.23
CA ALA A 66 -29.82 15.56 -10.47
C ALA A 66 -29.01 15.68 -9.18
N LEU A 67 -29.25 16.71 -8.35
CA LEU A 67 -28.62 16.89 -7.05
C LEU A 67 -28.88 15.69 -6.13
N ARG A 68 -30.13 15.25 -5.98
CA ARG A 68 -30.44 14.07 -5.15
C ARG A 68 -29.72 12.80 -5.60
N ARG A 69 -29.59 12.59 -6.92
CA ARG A 69 -28.84 11.45 -7.46
C ARG A 69 -27.35 11.57 -7.16
N ASN A 70 -26.79 12.77 -7.32
CA ASN A 70 -25.40 13.04 -7.01
C ASN A 70 -25.10 12.80 -5.52
N ASP A 71 -25.97 13.27 -4.62
CA ASP A 71 -25.83 13.07 -3.17
C ASP A 71 -25.81 11.60 -2.76
N VAL A 72 -26.66 10.77 -3.38
CA VAL A 72 -26.68 9.32 -3.11
C VAL A 72 -25.34 8.70 -3.53
N VAL A 73 -24.87 9.01 -4.74
CA VAL A 73 -23.59 8.48 -5.23
C VAL A 73 -22.42 8.99 -4.38
N LEU A 74 -22.44 10.26 -3.96
CA LEU A 74 -21.41 10.85 -3.11
C LEU A 74 -21.32 10.11 -1.77
N ARG A 75 -22.45 9.87 -1.10
CA ARG A 75 -22.49 9.12 0.17
C ARG A 75 -21.98 7.70 0.02
N GLU A 76 -22.34 7.02 -1.07
CA GLU A 76 -21.83 5.68 -1.37
C GLU A 76 -20.32 5.67 -1.61
N THR A 77 -19.81 6.66 -2.34
CA THR A 77 -18.37 6.82 -2.61
C THR A 77 -17.61 7.09 -1.31
N GLN A 78 -18.10 7.97 -0.45
CA GLN A 78 -17.50 8.26 0.87
C GLN A 78 -17.47 7.01 1.77
N ALA A 79 -18.54 6.22 1.78
CA ALA A 79 -18.57 4.96 2.53
C ALA A 79 -17.52 3.95 1.99
N LYS A 80 -17.39 3.82 0.66
CA LYS A 80 -16.37 2.99 0.02
C LYS A 80 -14.97 3.49 0.32
N GLU A 81 -14.76 4.81 0.33
CA GLU A 81 -13.48 5.42 0.63
C GLU A 81 -13.03 5.15 2.06
N ALA A 82 -13.94 5.26 3.04
CA ALA A 82 -13.64 4.93 4.43
C ALA A 82 -13.16 3.48 4.59
N LEU A 83 -13.82 2.54 3.88
CA LEU A 83 -13.39 1.14 3.85
C LEU A 83 -12.05 0.94 3.14
N ALA A 84 -11.81 1.65 2.03
CA ALA A 84 -10.54 1.58 1.30
C ALA A 84 -9.37 2.13 2.14
N ARG A 85 -9.59 3.23 2.88
CA ARG A 85 -8.59 3.78 3.83
C ARG A 85 -8.24 2.77 4.92
N GLU A 86 -9.20 1.99 5.41
CA GLU A 86 -8.93 0.93 6.36
C GLU A 86 -8.10 -0.21 5.73
N LYS A 87 -8.43 -0.63 4.50
CA LYS A 87 -7.66 -1.65 3.78
C LYS A 87 -6.20 -1.21 3.53
N VAL A 88 -5.98 0.04 3.14
CA VAL A 88 -4.62 0.59 2.97
C VAL A 88 -3.85 0.55 4.29
N ARG A 89 -4.48 0.96 5.41
CA ARG A 89 -3.85 0.89 6.74
C ARG A 89 -3.48 -0.54 7.13
N GLN A 90 -4.36 -1.51 6.86
CA GLN A 90 -4.10 -2.93 7.15
C GLN A 90 -2.98 -3.50 6.26
N ALA A 91 -2.94 -3.13 4.98
CA ALA A 91 -1.87 -3.52 4.05
C ALA A 91 -0.52 -2.97 4.51
N GLN A 92 -0.45 -1.68 4.85
CA GLN A 92 0.76 -1.03 5.40
C GLN A 92 1.24 -1.70 6.69
N ALA A 93 0.32 -2.02 7.61
CA ALA A 93 0.67 -2.71 8.85
C ALA A 93 1.23 -4.13 8.60
N THR A 94 0.66 -4.84 7.63
CA THR A 94 1.08 -6.19 7.25
C THR A 94 2.46 -6.18 6.59
N GLU A 95 2.66 -5.29 5.63
CA GLU A 95 3.95 -5.08 4.97
C GLU A 95 5.05 -4.76 5.99
N LYS A 96 4.81 -3.80 6.89
CA LYS A 96 5.77 -3.41 7.93
C LYS A 96 6.15 -4.56 8.87
N ARG A 97 5.21 -5.46 9.16
CA ARG A 97 5.50 -6.68 9.96
C ARG A 97 6.42 -7.63 9.20
N ILE A 98 6.21 -7.76 7.90
CA ILE A 98 6.97 -8.67 7.04
C ILE A 98 8.37 -8.10 6.75
N GLU A 99 8.48 -6.80 6.54
CA GLU A 99 9.74 -6.07 6.45
C GLU A 99 10.62 -6.35 7.68
N ARG A 100 10.09 -6.12 8.89
CA ARG A 100 10.81 -6.41 10.14
C ARG A 100 11.22 -7.88 10.27
N ALA A 101 10.37 -8.80 9.82
CA ALA A 101 10.68 -10.22 9.84
C ALA A 101 11.78 -10.59 8.85
N ALA A 102 11.78 -9.97 7.66
CA ALA A 102 12.79 -10.15 6.63
C ALA A 102 14.15 -9.60 7.10
N GLU A 103 14.20 -8.39 7.63
CA GLU A 103 15.40 -7.77 8.19
C GLU A 103 16.00 -8.62 9.31
N LYS A 104 15.16 -9.12 10.22
CA LYS A 104 15.63 -10.01 11.30
C LYS A 104 16.21 -11.31 10.75
N ALA A 105 15.54 -11.93 9.77
CA ALA A 105 16.02 -13.16 9.15
C ALA A 105 17.36 -12.94 8.43
N GLU A 106 17.48 -11.82 7.71
CA GLU A 106 18.70 -11.45 7.01
C GLU A 106 19.85 -11.19 7.99
N ALA A 107 19.62 -10.45 9.08
CA ALA A 107 20.62 -10.24 10.12
C ALA A 107 21.11 -11.55 10.74
N THR A 108 20.19 -12.50 11.01
CA THR A 108 20.57 -13.81 11.55
C THR A 108 21.35 -14.66 10.55
N GLU A 109 21.00 -14.60 9.26
CA GLU A 109 21.73 -15.32 8.21
C GLU A 109 23.13 -14.74 8.02
N ARG A 110 23.28 -13.41 7.98
CA ARG A 110 24.59 -12.74 7.90
C ARG A 110 25.49 -13.10 9.09
N ALA A 111 24.97 -13.02 10.31
CA ALA A 111 25.73 -13.38 11.51
C ALA A 111 26.17 -14.86 11.52
N ALA A 112 25.36 -15.76 10.97
CA ALA A 112 25.73 -17.17 10.83
C ALA A 112 26.86 -17.36 9.81
N THR A 113 26.77 -16.67 8.67
CA THR A 113 27.81 -16.69 7.63
C THR A 113 29.13 -16.12 8.16
N GLU A 114 29.12 -14.93 8.74
CA GLU A 114 30.30 -14.27 9.34
C GLU A 114 30.97 -15.17 10.39
N ARG A 115 30.17 -15.84 11.24
CA ARG A 115 30.69 -16.78 12.22
C ARG A 115 31.37 -17.99 11.56
N SER A 116 30.78 -18.55 10.51
CA SER A 116 31.36 -19.67 9.79
C SER A 116 32.66 -19.30 9.07
N GLU A 117 32.71 -18.11 8.45
CA GLU A 117 33.91 -17.58 7.79
C GLU A 117 35.03 -17.33 8.80
N LEU A 118 34.71 -16.78 9.98
CA LEU A 118 35.68 -16.59 11.06
C LEU A 118 36.26 -17.93 11.55
N LEU A 119 35.41 -18.94 11.74
CA LEU A 119 35.87 -20.27 12.18
C LEU A 119 36.81 -20.90 11.16
N LEU A 120 36.46 -20.84 9.87
CA LEU A 120 37.33 -21.32 8.79
C LEU A 120 38.67 -20.57 8.76
N ALA A 121 38.66 -19.25 8.87
CA ALA A 121 39.89 -18.45 8.91
C ALA A 121 40.77 -18.77 10.12
N LEU A 122 40.17 -19.09 11.28
CA LEU A 122 40.90 -19.52 12.47
C LEU A 122 41.50 -20.91 12.28
N GLU A 123 40.75 -21.85 11.71
CA GLU A 123 41.22 -23.19 11.38
C GLU A 123 42.42 -23.12 10.41
N ASP A 124 42.31 -22.33 9.34
CA ASP A 124 43.39 -22.11 8.38
C ASP A 124 44.64 -21.50 9.04
N HIS A 125 44.44 -20.51 9.92
CA HIS A 125 45.55 -19.89 10.63
C HIS A 125 46.26 -20.86 11.59
N LEU A 126 45.50 -21.67 12.33
CA LEU A 126 46.05 -22.67 13.24
C LEU A 126 46.77 -23.78 12.47
N ALA A 127 46.22 -24.23 11.35
CA ALA A 127 46.83 -25.22 10.48
C ALA A 127 48.15 -24.71 9.89
N ALA A 128 48.18 -23.47 9.37
CA ALA A 128 49.39 -22.85 8.85
C ALA A 128 50.47 -22.69 9.93
N ARG A 129 50.07 -22.33 11.16
CA ARG A 129 50.98 -22.26 12.30
C ARG A 129 51.54 -23.64 12.65
N ALA A 130 50.71 -24.68 12.72
CA ALA A 130 51.17 -26.04 13.02
C ALA A 130 52.19 -26.54 11.99
N ALA A 131 51.94 -26.31 10.69
CA ALA A 131 52.86 -26.68 9.60
C ALA A 131 54.18 -25.90 9.61
N SER A 132 54.24 -24.73 10.26
CA SER A 132 55.48 -23.94 10.40
C SER A 132 56.40 -24.40 11.54
N PHE A 133 55.93 -25.32 12.40
CA PHE A 133 56.71 -25.91 13.50
C PHE A 133 57.21 -27.34 13.21
N GLU A 134 56.91 -27.90 12.04
CA GLU A 134 57.51 -29.13 11.49
C GLU A 134 58.64 -28.79 10.50
#